data_AF-A0A519S7P7-F1
#
_entry.id   AF-A0A519S7P7-F1
#
_cell.length_a   1.000
_cell.length_b   1.000
_cell.length_c   1.000
_cell.angle_alpha   90.00
_cell.angle_beta   90.00
_cell.angle_gamma   90.00
#
_symmetry.space_group_name_H-M   'P 1'
#
loop_
_entity.id
_entity.type
_entity.pdbx_description
1 polymer ?
#
loop_
_entity_poly.entity_id
_entity_poly.type
_entity_poly.pdbx_seq_one_letter_code
_entity_poly.pdbx_strand_id
1 'polypeptide(L)'
;MMTKEIEKKITVLWDRFWSGGITNPLNAIEQITYLLFMKQLDENDTQRIDDADHLNKSYVSLFSGTFVPPGEKEENATEKIRLRWSNFTSLPSDEMLVFVQSKVFPFIKQLDGASSYFTRHMANAAFLIPSGRLLSEAVKIINEIYDDLKKQNRFIDAQGDFYEYLLNSLRSAGKNGQFRTPTHIIELISELVQPKLGDKIADPASGTAGFLLGAYKFILTTLSSAKYRQIDNNGYMRGTIADKLVSKSEKKLLNEQTFYGFDIDLTMIRIGLMNLMMHGITQPHIDYKDTLSN
;
A
#
# COMPACT_ATOMS: atom_id res chain seq x y z
N MET A 1 10.57 1.24 -16.26
CA MET A 1 9.31 0.81 -16.92
C MET A 1 8.96 -0.59 -16.46
N MET A 2 7.70 -0.88 -16.18
CA MET A 2 7.27 -2.23 -15.82
C MET A 2 7.31 -3.14 -17.06
N THR A 3 7.67 -4.42 -16.91
CA THR A 3 7.76 -5.31 -18.08
C THR A 3 6.38 -5.73 -18.56
N LYS A 4 6.22 -5.91 -19.88
CA LYS A 4 4.99 -6.45 -20.48
C LYS A 4 4.51 -7.75 -19.85
N GLU A 5 5.42 -8.51 -19.27
CA GLU A 5 5.12 -9.75 -18.56
C GLU A 5 4.37 -9.50 -17.25
N ILE A 6 4.82 -8.53 -16.45
CA ILE A 6 4.14 -8.13 -15.21
C ILE A 6 2.78 -7.50 -15.52
N GLU A 7 2.72 -6.66 -16.56
CA GLU A 7 1.47 -6.09 -17.07
C GLU A 7 0.44 -7.18 -17.39
N LYS A 8 0.86 -8.24 -18.09
CA LYS A 8 0.02 -9.39 -18.40
C LYS A 8 -0.46 -10.12 -17.15
N LYS A 9 0.40 -10.31 -16.15
CA LYS A 9 0.02 -10.95 -14.87
C LYS A 9 -1.02 -10.12 -14.10
N ILE A 10 -0.94 -8.79 -14.15
CA ILE A 10 -1.95 -7.90 -13.55
C ILE A 10 -3.30 -8.06 -14.24
N THR A 11 -3.31 -8.09 -15.58
CA THR A 11 -4.54 -8.34 -16.34
C THR A 11 -5.13 -9.70 -15.98
N VAL A 12 -4.31 -10.75 -15.87
CA VAL A 12 -4.78 -12.08 -15.44
C VAL A 12 -5.36 -12.04 -14.02
N LEU A 13 -4.72 -11.34 -13.08
CA LEU A 13 -5.23 -11.16 -11.72
C LEU A 13 -6.60 -10.49 -11.74
N TRP A 14 -6.74 -9.41 -12.51
CA TRP A 14 -8.01 -8.71 -12.69
C TRP A 14 -9.12 -9.63 -13.23
N ASP A 15 -8.82 -10.37 -14.30
CA ASP A 15 -9.77 -11.28 -14.92
C ASP A 15 -10.22 -12.39 -13.97
N ARG A 16 -9.34 -12.85 -13.06
CA ARG A 16 -9.69 -13.80 -12.00
C ARG A 16 -10.66 -13.23 -10.99
N PHE A 17 -10.45 -11.99 -10.55
CA PHE A 17 -11.41 -11.34 -9.65
C PHE A 17 -12.78 -11.15 -10.30
N TRP A 18 -12.79 -10.75 -11.57
CA TRP A 18 -14.03 -10.58 -12.35
C TRP A 18 -14.79 -11.91 -12.52
N SER A 19 -14.10 -12.95 -13.01
CA SER A 19 -14.69 -14.28 -13.22
C SER A 19 -15.00 -15.01 -11.91
N GLY A 20 -14.31 -14.68 -10.83
CA GLY A 20 -14.50 -15.23 -9.49
C GLY A 20 -15.68 -14.62 -8.72
N GLY A 21 -16.45 -13.71 -9.32
CA GLY A 21 -17.70 -13.18 -8.76
C GLY A 21 -17.63 -11.74 -8.22
N ILE A 22 -16.48 -11.06 -8.31
CA ILE A 22 -16.35 -9.64 -7.93
C ILE A 22 -16.51 -8.78 -9.18
N THR A 23 -17.76 -8.51 -9.54
CA THR A 23 -18.14 -7.79 -10.78
C THR A 23 -18.12 -6.27 -10.64
N ASN A 24 -18.02 -5.73 -9.42
CA ASN A 24 -17.80 -4.30 -9.23
C ASN A 24 -16.29 -4.01 -9.28
N PRO A 25 -15.80 -3.19 -10.25
CA PRO A 25 -14.39 -2.85 -10.36
C PRO A 25 -13.80 -2.26 -9.07
N LEU A 26 -14.53 -1.39 -8.36
CA LEU A 26 -14.07 -0.78 -7.10
C LEU A 26 -13.84 -1.82 -6.02
N ASN A 27 -14.75 -2.78 -5.88
CA ASN A 27 -14.58 -3.88 -4.92
C ASN A 27 -13.37 -4.73 -5.32
N ALA A 28 -13.20 -5.06 -6.61
CA ALA A 28 -12.06 -5.86 -7.06
C ALA A 28 -10.72 -5.19 -6.72
N ILE A 29 -10.60 -3.88 -6.97
CA ILE A 29 -9.41 -3.09 -6.62
C ILE A 29 -9.16 -3.13 -5.14
N GLU A 30 -10.20 -2.87 -4.35
CA GLU A 30 -10.08 -2.80 -2.90
C GLU A 30 -9.57 -4.14 -2.35
N GLN A 31 -10.15 -5.25 -2.81
CA GLN A 31 -9.73 -6.59 -2.38
C GLN A 31 -8.30 -6.93 -2.84
N ILE A 32 -7.94 -6.61 -4.08
CA ILE A 32 -6.55 -6.77 -4.55
C ILE A 32 -5.62 -5.93 -3.67
N THR A 33 -5.97 -4.67 -3.40
CA THR A 33 -5.18 -3.75 -2.58
C THR A 33 -4.95 -4.32 -1.18
N TYR A 34 -5.95 -4.95 -0.56
CA TYR A 34 -5.77 -5.63 0.72
C TYR A 34 -4.73 -6.76 0.65
N LEU A 35 -4.76 -7.59 -0.39
CA LEU A 35 -3.77 -8.65 -0.58
C LEU A 35 -2.36 -8.08 -0.78
N LEU A 36 -2.24 -7.03 -1.59
CA LEU A 36 -0.96 -6.37 -1.83
C LEU A 36 -0.40 -5.74 -0.57
N PHE A 37 -1.27 -5.11 0.23
CA PHE A 37 -0.88 -4.53 1.50
C PHE A 37 -0.40 -5.61 2.48
N MET A 38 -1.09 -6.76 2.56
CA MET A 38 -0.65 -7.91 3.38
C MET A 38 0.73 -8.42 2.94
N LYS A 39 0.93 -8.59 1.63
CA LYS A 39 2.23 -9.01 1.07
C LYS A 39 3.32 -7.99 1.39
N GLN A 40 3.04 -6.70 1.18
CA GLN A 40 3.99 -5.63 1.41
C GLN A 40 4.42 -5.53 2.88
N LEU A 41 3.48 -5.72 3.81
CA LEU A 41 3.79 -5.70 5.25
C LEU A 41 4.78 -6.81 5.64
N ASP A 42 4.60 -8.02 5.09
CA ASP A 42 5.50 -9.14 5.34
C ASP A 42 6.90 -8.91 4.75
N GLU A 43 6.96 -8.41 3.51
CA GLU A 43 8.22 -8.05 2.84
C GLU A 43 8.96 -6.93 3.58
N ASN A 44 8.25 -5.87 3.98
CA ASN A 44 8.83 -4.74 4.71
C ASN A 44 9.32 -5.16 6.10
N ASP A 45 8.58 -5.99 6.81
CA ASP A 45 8.99 -6.47 8.13
C ASP A 45 10.22 -7.37 8.03
N THR A 46 10.28 -8.23 7.00
CA THR A 46 11.45 -9.07 6.72
C THR A 46 12.67 -8.22 6.39
N GLN A 47 12.55 -7.24 5.49
CA GLN A 47 13.65 -6.32 5.17
C GLN A 47 14.16 -5.57 6.40
N ARG A 48 13.25 -5.14 7.29
CA ARG A 48 13.64 -4.43 8.54
C ARG A 48 14.35 -5.33 9.53
N ILE A 49 13.98 -6.62 9.61
CA ILE A 49 14.71 -7.62 10.40
C ILE A 49 16.12 -7.76 9.83
N ASP A 50 16.24 -8.01 8.52
CA ASP A 50 17.53 -8.18 7.85
C ASP A 50 18.43 -6.94 8.02
N ASP A 51 17.87 -5.73 7.83
CA ASP A 51 18.61 -4.48 8.02
C ASP A 51 19.08 -4.30 9.47
N ALA A 52 18.24 -4.68 10.45
CA ALA A 52 18.57 -4.57 11.86
C ALA A 52 19.70 -5.54 12.24
N ASP A 53 19.65 -6.77 11.74
CA ASP A 53 20.69 -7.78 11.94
C ASP A 53 22.03 -7.33 11.33
N HIS A 54 22.02 -6.82 10.08
CA HIS A 54 23.22 -6.28 9.44
C HIS A 54 23.81 -5.05 10.16
N LEU A 55 22.95 -4.21 10.74
CA LEU A 55 23.35 -2.99 11.44
C LEU A 55 23.61 -3.21 12.94
N ASN A 56 23.50 -4.44 13.45
CA ASN A 56 23.53 -4.76 14.88
C ASN A 56 22.60 -3.86 15.72
N LYS A 57 21.39 -3.63 15.22
CA LYS A 57 20.34 -2.86 15.90
C LYS A 57 19.23 -3.79 16.37
N SER A 58 18.56 -3.40 17.45
CA SER A 58 17.34 -4.08 17.87
C SER A 58 16.16 -3.62 17.01
N TYR A 59 15.44 -4.56 16.40
CA TYR A 59 14.16 -4.35 15.75
C TYR A 59 13.17 -5.39 16.27
N VAL A 60 11.96 -4.95 16.61
CA VAL A 60 10.88 -5.84 17.02
C VAL A 60 9.94 -6.00 15.84
N SER A 61 9.84 -7.23 15.33
CA SER A 61 8.91 -7.57 14.25
C SER A 61 7.47 -7.19 14.60
N LEU A 62 6.76 -6.66 13.61
CA LEU A 62 5.32 -6.43 13.66
C LEU A 62 4.53 -7.72 13.98
N PHE A 63 5.09 -8.86 13.59
CA PHE A 63 4.51 -10.18 13.73
C PHE A 63 5.01 -10.93 15.00
N SER A 64 5.64 -10.22 15.93
CA SER A 64 6.02 -10.77 17.24
C SER A 64 4.86 -10.76 18.24
N GLY A 65 4.74 -11.84 19.01
CA GLY A 65 3.75 -12.00 20.08
C GLY A 65 2.43 -12.64 19.59
N THR A 66 1.36 -12.41 20.35
CA THR A 66 0.03 -12.97 20.08
C THR A 66 -0.97 -11.89 19.68
N PHE A 67 -2.00 -12.30 18.95
CA PHE A 67 -3.11 -11.45 18.54
C PHE A 67 -4.44 -12.14 18.85
N VAL A 68 -5.32 -11.41 19.53
CA VAL A 68 -6.71 -11.80 19.75
C VAL A 68 -7.58 -10.91 18.87
N PRO A 69 -8.38 -11.49 17.95
CA PRO A 69 -9.28 -10.68 17.14
C PRO A 69 -10.24 -9.86 18.01
N PRO A 70 -10.60 -8.63 17.59
CA PRO A 70 -11.52 -7.81 18.35
C PRO A 70 -12.88 -8.50 18.55
N GLY A 71 -13.36 -8.50 19.80
CA GLY A 71 -14.61 -9.16 20.18
C GLY A 71 -14.47 -10.65 20.52
N GLU A 72 -13.28 -11.24 20.35
CA GLU A 72 -13.00 -12.63 20.68
C GLU A 72 -12.36 -12.79 22.07
N LYS A 73 -12.44 -14.01 22.60
CA LYS A 73 -11.79 -14.40 23.87
C LYS A 73 -10.32 -14.75 23.66
N GLU A 74 -9.53 -14.74 24.74
CA GLU A 74 -8.10 -15.09 24.72
C GLU A 74 -7.82 -16.51 24.20
N GLU A 75 -8.77 -17.45 24.35
CA GLU A 75 -8.67 -18.81 23.78
C GLU A 75 -8.57 -18.82 22.25
N ASN A 76 -9.06 -17.75 21.60
CA ASN A 76 -8.99 -17.55 20.15
C ASN A 76 -7.73 -16.76 19.73
N ALA A 77 -6.76 -16.58 20.63
CA ALA A 77 -5.47 -15.99 20.30
C ALA A 77 -4.75 -16.80 19.21
N THR A 78 -4.03 -16.11 18.35
CA THR A 78 -3.08 -16.71 17.42
C THR A 78 -1.74 -16.04 17.57
N GLU A 79 -0.66 -16.81 17.37
CA GLU A 79 0.66 -16.24 17.22
C GLU A 79 0.68 -15.35 15.97
N LYS A 80 1.19 -14.12 16.12
CA LYS A 80 1.22 -13.15 15.02
C LYS A 80 2.11 -13.61 13.87
N ILE A 81 3.10 -14.46 14.12
CA ILE A 81 3.92 -15.04 13.05
C ILE A 81 3.07 -15.80 12.02
N ARG A 82 1.96 -16.42 12.43
CA ARG A 82 1.04 -17.11 11.51
C ARG A 82 0.28 -16.15 10.59
N LEU A 83 0.19 -14.87 10.94
CA LEU A 83 -0.50 -13.84 10.17
C LEU A 83 0.33 -13.30 9.01
N ARG A 84 1.61 -13.67 8.92
CA ARG A 84 2.49 -13.30 7.81
C ARG A 84 2.01 -13.91 6.49
N TRP A 85 2.18 -13.15 5.41
CA TRP A 85 1.91 -13.63 4.06
C TRP A 85 2.64 -14.94 3.75
N SER A 86 3.93 -15.03 4.07
CA SER A 86 4.73 -16.25 3.91
C SER A 86 4.13 -17.50 4.59
N ASN A 87 3.31 -17.31 5.62
CA ASN A 87 2.83 -18.40 6.48
C ASN A 87 1.39 -18.80 6.17
N PHE A 88 0.46 -17.85 6.02
CA PHE A 88 -0.92 -18.22 5.73
C PHE A 88 -1.11 -18.70 4.28
N THR A 89 -0.23 -18.31 3.36
CA THR A 89 -0.33 -18.68 1.94
C THR A 89 0.07 -20.13 1.66
N SER A 90 0.64 -20.84 2.64
CA SER A 90 0.89 -22.28 2.55
C SER A 90 -0.30 -23.14 3.01
N LEU A 91 -1.36 -22.53 3.53
CA LEU A 91 -2.56 -23.24 3.98
C LEU A 91 -3.37 -23.76 2.78
N PRO A 92 -4.15 -24.86 2.95
CA PRO A 92 -5.13 -25.28 1.97
C PRO A 92 -6.14 -24.16 1.65
N SER A 93 -6.60 -24.09 0.40
CA SER A 93 -7.38 -22.96 -0.12
C SER A 93 -8.55 -22.50 0.77
N ASP A 94 -9.36 -23.44 1.26
CA ASP A 94 -10.54 -23.11 2.08
C ASP A 94 -10.16 -22.70 3.50
N GLU A 95 -9.16 -23.36 4.08
CA GLU A 95 -8.59 -22.99 5.39
C GLU A 95 -7.93 -21.61 5.35
N MET A 96 -7.21 -21.30 4.26
CA MET A 96 -6.60 -20.00 4.04
C MET A 96 -7.66 -18.90 4.02
N LEU A 97 -8.77 -19.10 3.30
CA LEU A 97 -9.84 -18.10 3.24
C LEU A 97 -10.42 -17.81 4.62
N VAL A 98 -10.76 -18.86 5.38
CA VAL A 98 -11.29 -18.72 6.74
C VAL A 98 -10.27 -18.04 7.65
N PHE A 99 -8.99 -18.42 7.57
CA PHE A 99 -7.94 -17.82 8.37
C PHE A 99 -7.70 -16.34 8.04
N VAL A 100 -7.73 -15.98 6.75
CA VAL A 100 -7.60 -14.59 6.33
C VAL A 100 -8.77 -13.75 6.81
N GLN A 101 -10.01 -14.25 6.67
CA GLN A 101 -11.21 -13.54 7.11
C GLN A 101 -11.28 -13.37 8.63
N SER A 102 -10.92 -14.41 9.40
CA SER A 102 -11.12 -14.43 10.85
C SER A 102 -9.92 -13.92 11.66
N LYS A 103 -8.71 -13.97 11.12
CA LYS A 103 -7.48 -13.62 11.85
C LYS A 103 -6.64 -12.55 11.13
N VAL A 104 -6.24 -12.79 9.88
CA VAL A 104 -5.31 -11.89 9.16
C VAL A 104 -5.95 -10.53 8.92
N PHE A 105 -7.12 -10.47 8.30
CA PHE A 105 -7.77 -9.21 7.97
C PHE A 105 -8.16 -8.38 9.21
N PRO A 106 -8.71 -8.98 10.29
CA PRO A 106 -8.88 -8.27 11.56
C PRO A 106 -7.59 -7.69 12.15
N PHE A 107 -6.47 -8.41 12.03
CA PHE A 107 -5.16 -7.90 12.45
C PHE A 107 -4.73 -6.69 11.60
N ILE A 108 -4.87 -6.78 10.28
CA ILE A 108 -4.56 -5.68 9.35
C ILE A 108 -5.35 -4.42 9.72
N LYS A 109 -6.63 -4.55 10.08
CA LYS A 109 -7.49 -3.42 10.45
C LYS A 109 -7.01 -2.65 11.69
N GLN A 110 -6.04 -3.14 12.45
CA GLN A 110 -5.57 -2.56 13.72
C GLN A 110 -4.10 -2.10 13.72
N LEU A 111 -3.42 -2.12 12.56
CA LEU A 111 -1.95 -2.00 12.49
C LEU A 111 -1.35 -0.72 13.06
N ASP A 112 -2.00 0.42 12.90
CA ASP A 112 -1.43 1.73 13.25
C ASP A 112 -2.07 2.31 14.54
N GLY A 113 -2.52 1.42 15.42
CA GLY A 113 -3.15 1.79 16.69
C GLY A 113 -4.55 2.38 16.54
N ALA A 114 -5.31 2.40 17.64
CA ALA A 114 -6.74 2.74 17.63
C ALA A 114 -7.06 4.17 17.15
N SER A 115 -6.11 5.10 17.24
CA SER A 115 -6.32 6.52 16.89
C SER A 115 -5.89 6.91 15.48
N SER A 116 -5.29 6.01 14.70
CA SER A 116 -4.87 6.33 13.33
C SER A 116 -6.06 6.47 12.37
N TYR A 117 -5.91 7.32 11.36
CA TYR A 117 -6.87 7.43 10.25
C TYR A 117 -7.04 6.10 9.53
N PHE A 118 -5.94 5.37 9.34
CA PHE A 118 -5.97 4.02 8.78
C PHE A 118 -6.93 3.09 9.54
N THR A 119 -6.73 2.92 10.84
CA THR A 119 -7.59 2.04 11.66
C THR A 119 -9.06 2.49 11.64
N ARG A 120 -9.31 3.81 11.68
CA ARG A 120 -10.67 4.36 11.59
C ARG A 120 -11.38 3.99 10.29
N HIS A 121 -10.75 4.24 9.14
CA HIS A 121 -11.38 3.97 7.84
C HIS A 121 -11.43 2.49 7.50
N MET A 122 -10.51 1.70 8.06
CA MET A 122 -10.51 0.25 7.94
C MET A 122 -11.52 -0.44 8.85
N ALA A 123 -12.06 0.22 9.89
CA ALA A 123 -12.98 -0.41 10.87
C ALA A 123 -14.18 -1.13 10.23
N ASN A 124 -14.77 -0.52 9.19
CA ASN A 124 -15.90 -1.10 8.43
C ASN A 124 -15.48 -1.73 7.10
N ALA A 125 -14.18 -1.99 6.90
CA ALA A 125 -13.70 -2.74 5.75
C ALA A 125 -14.12 -4.20 5.84
N ALA A 126 -14.45 -4.78 4.69
CA ALA A 126 -14.90 -6.15 4.54
C ALA A 126 -14.00 -6.89 3.54
N PHE A 127 -13.68 -8.14 3.87
CA PHE A 127 -12.96 -9.03 2.97
C PHE A 127 -13.97 -9.83 2.15
N LEU A 128 -14.08 -9.52 0.86
CA LEU A 128 -15.19 -9.93 -0.02
C LEU A 128 -14.81 -11.04 -1.00
N ILE A 129 -13.61 -11.62 -0.89
CA ILE A 129 -13.20 -12.75 -1.75
C ILE A 129 -14.11 -13.96 -1.43
N PRO A 130 -14.89 -14.46 -2.42
CA PRO A 130 -15.99 -15.38 -2.14
C PRO A 130 -15.57 -16.85 -2.03
N SER A 131 -14.35 -17.22 -2.44
CA SER A 131 -13.89 -18.61 -2.41
C SER A 131 -12.39 -18.73 -2.13
N GLY A 132 -12.00 -19.82 -1.47
CA GLY A 132 -10.61 -20.16 -1.23
C GLY A 132 -9.81 -20.35 -2.52
N ARG A 133 -10.44 -20.92 -3.55
CA ARG A 133 -9.83 -21.07 -4.88
C ARG A 133 -9.42 -19.72 -5.47
N LEU A 134 -10.31 -18.71 -5.45
CA LEU A 134 -9.99 -17.38 -5.97
C LEU A 134 -8.83 -16.76 -5.18
N LEU A 135 -8.85 -16.88 -3.85
CA LEU A 135 -7.77 -16.40 -2.99
C LEU A 135 -6.43 -17.06 -3.33
N SER A 136 -6.39 -18.39 -3.47
CA SER A 136 -5.18 -19.14 -3.83
C SER A 136 -4.63 -18.75 -5.20
N GLU A 137 -5.50 -18.59 -6.20
CA GLU A 137 -5.08 -18.13 -7.54
C GLU A 137 -4.52 -16.71 -7.48
N ALA A 138 -5.17 -15.80 -6.73
CA ALA A 138 -4.69 -14.43 -6.54
C ALA A 138 -3.34 -14.37 -5.83
N VAL A 139 -3.18 -15.10 -4.73
CA VAL A 139 -1.93 -15.23 -3.96
C VAL A 139 -0.80 -15.73 -4.86
N LYS A 140 -1.05 -16.77 -5.65
CA LYS A 140 -0.05 -17.32 -6.58
C LYS A 140 0.41 -16.26 -7.58
N ILE A 141 -0.53 -15.56 -8.22
CA ILE A 141 -0.20 -14.51 -9.20
C ILE A 141 0.57 -13.36 -8.55
N ILE A 142 0.17 -12.93 -7.35
CA ILE A 142 0.87 -11.87 -6.61
C ILE A 142 2.30 -12.30 -6.27
N ASN A 143 2.51 -13.54 -5.81
CA ASN A 143 3.86 -14.06 -5.54
C ASN A 143 4.71 -14.07 -6.82
N GLU A 144 4.18 -14.57 -7.94
CA GLU A 144 4.89 -14.59 -9.23
C GLU A 144 5.25 -13.19 -9.74
N ILE A 145 4.42 -12.19 -9.44
CA ILE A 145 4.72 -10.79 -9.76
C ILE A 145 5.87 -10.30 -8.89
N TYR A 146 5.79 -10.50 -7.57
CA TYR A 146 6.83 -10.06 -6.64
C TYR A 146 8.19 -10.72 -6.94
N ASP A 147 8.20 -12.00 -7.32
CA ASP A 147 9.42 -12.70 -7.70
C ASP A 147 10.07 -12.09 -8.95
N ASP A 148 9.28 -11.71 -9.95
CA ASP A 148 9.79 -11.06 -11.16
C ASP A 148 10.29 -9.64 -10.88
N LEU A 149 9.60 -8.89 -9.99
CA LEU A 149 10.06 -7.58 -9.53
C LEU A 149 11.39 -7.69 -8.77
N LYS A 150 11.58 -8.73 -7.95
CA LYS A 150 12.83 -9.01 -7.22
C LYS A 150 13.98 -9.34 -8.19
N LYS A 151 13.76 -10.22 -9.17
CA LYS A 151 14.78 -10.58 -10.18
C LYS A 151 15.30 -9.38 -10.96
N GLN A 152 14.48 -8.34 -11.11
CA GLN A 152 14.86 -7.11 -11.81
C GLN A 152 15.66 -6.13 -10.93
N ASN A 153 15.99 -6.47 -9.67
CA ASN A 153 16.69 -5.60 -8.70
C ASN A 153 16.03 -4.23 -8.51
N ARG A 154 14.72 -4.13 -8.74
CA ARG A 154 13.95 -2.88 -8.66
C ARG A 154 12.89 -2.90 -7.55
N PHE A 155 12.98 -3.82 -6.60
CA PHE A 155 11.89 -4.21 -5.70
C PHE A 155 11.12 -3.05 -5.04
N ILE A 156 11.81 -2.02 -4.53
CA ILE A 156 11.19 -0.86 -3.88
C ILE A 156 10.42 0.03 -4.89
N ASP A 157 11.03 0.34 -6.03
CA ASP A 157 10.37 1.13 -7.09
C ASP A 157 9.27 0.35 -7.80
N ALA A 158 9.48 -0.96 -7.91
CA ALA A 158 8.65 -1.92 -8.58
C ALA A 158 7.29 -2.15 -7.89
N GLN A 159 7.25 -2.07 -6.56
CA GLN A 159 6.02 -2.22 -5.77
C GLN A 159 5.06 -1.03 -5.95
N GLY A 160 5.61 0.18 -5.90
CA GLY A 160 4.87 1.41 -6.21
C GLY A 160 4.41 1.44 -7.66
N ASP A 161 5.30 1.13 -8.60
CA ASP A 161 4.99 1.01 -10.04
C ASP A 161 3.86 -0.01 -10.29
N PHE A 162 3.91 -1.15 -9.60
CA PHE A 162 2.91 -2.20 -9.70
C PHE A 162 1.53 -1.76 -9.21
N TYR A 163 1.46 -1.10 -8.05
CA TYR A 163 0.20 -0.56 -7.54
C TYR A 163 -0.34 0.56 -8.42
N GLU A 164 0.52 1.49 -8.84
CA GLU A 164 0.14 2.57 -9.76
C GLU A 164 -0.32 2.02 -11.12
N TYR A 165 0.24 0.91 -11.58
CA TYR A 165 -0.22 0.21 -12.77
C TYR A 165 -1.56 -0.50 -12.55
N LEU A 166 -1.74 -1.22 -11.43
CA LEU A 166 -3.04 -1.79 -11.06
C LEU A 166 -4.11 -0.69 -11.10
N LEU A 167 -3.81 0.46 -10.50
CA LEU A 167 -4.69 1.63 -10.55
C LEU A 167 -4.91 2.17 -11.97
N ASN A 168 -3.96 1.99 -12.90
CA ASN A 168 -4.03 2.55 -14.26
C ASN A 168 -4.93 1.68 -15.14
N SER A 169 -4.87 0.37 -14.95
CA SER A 169 -5.76 -0.59 -15.59
C SER A 169 -7.24 -0.33 -15.27
N LEU A 170 -7.54 0.33 -14.15
CA LEU A 170 -8.90 0.72 -13.76
C LEU A 170 -9.52 1.78 -14.65
N ARG A 171 -8.70 2.72 -15.12
CA ARG A 171 -9.15 3.79 -16.02
C ARG A 171 -9.74 3.21 -17.30
N SER A 172 -9.14 2.11 -17.77
CA SER A 172 -9.53 1.42 -18.99
C SER A 172 -10.77 0.54 -18.82
N ALA A 173 -11.08 0.10 -17.60
CA ALA A 173 -12.21 -0.81 -17.30
C ALA A 173 -13.59 -0.13 -17.19
N GLY A 174 -13.65 1.21 -17.23
CA GLY A 174 -14.90 1.97 -17.41
C GLY A 174 -15.38 2.77 -16.19
N LYS A 175 -15.95 3.96 -16.50
CA LYS A 175 -16.60 4.98 -15.65
C LYS A 175 -15.85 5.54 -14.42
N ASN A 176 -14.75 4.94 -13.97
CA ASN A 176 -14.02 5.39 -12.76
C ASN A 176 -12.81 6.30 -13.05
N GLY A 177 -12.66 6.78 -14.30
CA GLY A 177 -11.61 7.75 -14.67
C GLY A 177 -11.70 9.09 -13.94
N GLN A 178 -12.80 9.35 -13.22
CA GLN A 178 -13.03 10.58 -12.45
C GLN A 178 -12.17 10.69 -11.18
N PHE A 179 -11.60 9.59 -10.68
CA PHE A 179 -10.89 9.57 -9.40
C PHE A 179 -9.36 9.60 -9.52
N ARG A 180 -8.82 9.76 -10.74
CA ARG A 180 -7.37 9.70 -10.94
C ARG A 180 -6.84 10.68 -11.97
N THR A 181 -5.78 11.37 -11.57
CA THR A 181 -4.93 12.18 -12.44
C THR A 181 -3.79 11.33 -13.03
N PRO A 182 -3.50 11.43 -14.35
CA PRO A 182 -2.35 10.77 -14.96
C PRO A 182 -1.02 11.12 -14.27
N THR A 183 -0.14 10.13 -14.11
CA THR A 183 1.11 10.28 -13.33
C THR A 183 2.03 11.39 -13.86
N HIS A 184 2.15 11.55 -15.18
CA HIS A 184 2.97 12.61 -15.77
C HIS A 184 2.46 14.03 -15.44
N ILE A 185 1.15 14.20 -15.20
CA ILE A 185 0.56 15.48 -14.77
C ILE A 185 0.87 15.72 -13.29
N ILE A 186 0.72 14.70 -12.45
CA ILE A 186 1.06 14.76 -11.01
C ILE A 186 2.51 15.16 -10.83
N GLU A 187 3.41 14.53 -11.58
CA GLU A 187 4.84 14.80 -11.53
C GLU A 187 5.18 16.20 -12.03
N LEU A 188 4.62 16.62 -13.17
CA LEU A 188 4.79 17.98 -13.68
C LEU A 188 4.38 19.02 -12.62
N ILE A 189 3.22 18.84 -11.99
CA ILE A 189 2.75 19.75 -10.94
C ILE A 189 3.71 19.73 -9.73
N SER A 190 4.21 18.56 -9.35
CA SER A 190 5.17 18.44 -8.24
C SER A 190 6.49 19.16 -8.55
N GLU A 191 6.98 19.08 -9.79
CA GLU A 191 8.19 19.81 -10.24
C GLU A 191 8.00 21.34 -10.28
N LEU A 192 6.77 21.80 -10.57
CA LEU A 192 6.44 23.23 -10.57
C LEU A 192 6.27 23.77 -9.15
N VAL A 193 5.61 23.01 -8.27
CA VAL A 193 5.34 23.41 -6.87
C VAL A 193 6.60 23.32 -6.01
N GLN A 194 7.45 22.33 -6.27
CA GLN A 194 8.68 22.04 -5.52
C GLN A 194 8.47 21.94 -4.01
N PRO A 195 7.61 21.00 -3.54
CA PRO A 195 7.32 20.85 -2.13
C PRO A 195 8.58 20.51 -1.32
N LYS A 196 8.65 21.04 -0.09
CA LYS A 196 9.82 20.91 0.78
C LYS A 196 9.46 20.21 2.08
N LEU A 197 10.48 19.62 2.69
CA LEU A 197 10.35 19.10 4.06
C LEU A 197 9.94 20.23 5.00
N GLY A 198 8.87 20.01 5.76
CA GLY A 198 8.27 21.00 6.67
C GLY A 198 7.08 21.77 6.11
N ASP A 199 6.81 21.66 4.81
CA ASP A 199 5.55 22.13 4.25
C ASP A 199 4.38 21.28 4.77
N LYS A 200 3.20 21.92 4.83
CA LYS A 200 1.92 21.23 5.00
C LYS A 200 1.22 21.19 3.65
N ILE A 201 0.97 19.98 3.16
CA ILE A 201 0.46 19.72 1.81
C ILE A 201 -0.92 19.11 1.94
N ALA A 202 -1.90 19.75 1.33
CA ALA A 202 -3.29 19.34 1.38
C ALA A 202 -3.83 19.03 -0.02
N ASP A 203 -4.54 17.90 -0.16
CA ASP A 203 -5.31 17.55 -1.34
C ASP A 203 -6.81 17.41 -0.96
N PRO A 204 -7.68 18.39 -1.31
CA PRO A 204 -9.08 18.40 -0.90
C PRO A 204 -9.99 17.44 -1.70
N ALA A 205 -9.46 16.77 -2.73
CA ALA A 205 -10.17 15.77 -3.53
C ALA A 205 -9.20 14.64 -3.89
N SER A 206 -8.68 14.01 -2.84
CA SER A 206 -7.45 13.22 -2.89
C SER A 206 -7.55 11.94 -3.71
N GLY A 207 -8.75 11.36 -3.88
CA GLY A 207 -8.94 10.10 -4.59
C GLY A 207 -7.98 9.03 -4.06
N THR A 208 -7.10 8.53 -4.94
CA THR A 208 -6.07 7.53 -4.60
C THR A 208 -4.78 8.13 -3.99
N ALA A 209 -4.83 9.38 -3.52
CA ALA A 209 -3.73 10.17 -2.97
C ALA A 209 -2.55 10.43 -3.93
N GLY A 210 -2.84 10.54 -5.24
CA GLY A 210 -1.80 10.67 -6.27
C GLY A 210 -0.91 11.91 -6.12
N PHE A 211 -1.49 13.09 -5.87
CA PHE A 211 -0.71 14.31 -5.66
C PHE A 211 0.13 14.30 -4.39
N LEU A 212 -0.42 13.75 -3.29
CA LEU A 212 0.32 13.60 -2.04
C LEU A 212 1.51 12.67 -2.21
N LEU A 213 1.35 11.57 -2.94
CA LEU A 213 2.44 10.67 -3.28
C LEU A 213 3.48 11.35 -4.19
N GLY A 214 3.04 12.12 -5.19
CA GLY A 214 3.93 12.89 -6.07
C GLY A 214 4.79 13.89 -5.27
N ALA A 215 4.16 14.63 -4.37
CA ALA A 215 4.85 15.55 -3.47
C ALA A 215 5.84 14.84 -2.55
N TYR A 216 5.45 13.70 -1.98
CA TYR A 216 6.33 12.86 -1.17
C TYR A 216 7.56 12.39 -1.97
N LYS A 217 7.37 11.86 -3.18
CA LYS A 217 8.46 11.44 -4.07
C LYS A 217 9.40 12.60 -4.40
N PHE A 218 8.87 13.80 -4.63
CA PHE A 218 9.69 14.99 -4.84
C PHE A 218 10.54 15.32 -3.61
N ILE A 219 9.92 15.45 -2.43
CA ILE A 219 10.64 15.70 -1.17
C ILE A 219 11.71 14.63 -0.94
N LEU A 220 11.36 13.36 -1.09
CA LEU A 220 12.27 12.23 -0.95
C LEU A 220 13.47 12.35 -1.89
N THR A 221 13.24 12.74 -3.16
CA THR A 221 14.30 12.99 -4.14
C THR A 221 15.31 14.05 -3.68
N THR A 222 14.82 15.15 -3.10
CA THR A 222 15.70 16.20 -2.56
C THR A 222 16.57 15.68 -1.41
N LEU A 223 16.02 14.76 -0.61
CA LEU A 223 16.66 14.10 0.54
C LEU A 223 17.47 12.84 0.16
N SER A 224 17.47 12.44 -1.10
CA SER A 224 18.33 11.36 -1.61
C SER A 224 19.70 11.89 -2.02
N SER A 225 20.76 11.13 -1.77
CA SER A 225 22.08 11.29 -2.39
C SER A 225 22.05 10.83 -3.84
N ALA A 226 23.00 11.31 -4.66
CA ALA A 226 23.03 11.03 -6.11
C ALA A 226 23.01 9.53 -6.44
N LYS A 227 23.64 8.67 -5.61
CA LYS A 227 23.65 7.22 -5.78
C LYS A 227 22.27 6.54 -5.66
N TYR A 228 21.30 7.23 -5.04
CA TYR A 228 19.93 6.74 -4.84
C TYR A 228 18.94 7.50 -5.72
N ARG A 229 19.41 8.20 -6.76
CA ARG A 229 18.57 8.91 -7.71
C ARG A 229 18.63 8.24 -9.06
N GLN A 230 17.48 8.11 -9.70
CA GLN A 230 17.34 7.55 -11.03
C GLN A 230 16.28 8.32 -11.82
N ILE A 231 16.35 8.24 -13.15
CA ILE A 231 15.34 8.85 -14.01
C ILE A 231 14.16 7.88 -14.11
N ASP A 232 12.95 8.39 -13.86
CA ASP A 232 11.71 7.63 -14.00
C ASP A 232 11.24 7.54 -15.47
N ASN A 233 10.08 6.91 -15.69
CA ASN A 233 9.54 6.70 -17.05
C ASN A 233 9.08 7.99 -17.73
N ASN A 234 8.84 9.06 -16.98
CA ASN A 234 8.39 10.36 -17.49
C ASN A 234 9.55 11.34 -17.65
N GLY A 235 10.79 10.91 -17.38
CA GLY A 235 12.00 11.70 -17.57
C GLY A 235 12.41 12.53 -16.35
N TYR A 236 11.76 12.36 -15.20
CA TYR A 236 12.09 13.11 -13.99
C TYR A 236 13.05 12.34 -13.08
N MET A 237 13.89 13.09 -12.35
CA MET A 237 14.78 12.51 -11.36
C MET A 237 13.96 12.12 -10.11
N ARG A 238 14.10 10.87 -9.67
CA ARG A 238 13.43 10.33 -8.49
C ARG A 238 14.42 9.66 -7.55
N GLY A 239 14.28 9.96 -6.27
CA GLY A 239 14.98 9.28 -5.19
C GLY A 239 14.32 7.95 -4.86
N THR A 240 15.11 6.94 -4.52
CA THR A 240 14.60 5.64 -4.05
C THR A 240 14.59 5.54 -2.52
N ILE A 241 15.51 6.24 -1.84
CA ILE A 241 15.55 6.35 -0.38
C ILE A 241 15.94 7.76 0.07
N ALA A 242 15.45 8.20 1.23
CA ALA A 242 15.83 9.46 1.84
C ALA A 242 17.03 9.29 2.79
N ASP A 243 18.22 8.95 2.26
CA ASP A 243 19.42 8.67 3.08
C ASP A 243 19.95 9.89 3.84
N LYS A 244 19.62 11.12 3.41
CA LYS A 244 19.96 12.35 4.14
C LYS A 244 18.99 12.64 5.28
N LEU A 245 17.84 11.97 5.33
CA LEU A 245 16.83 12.15 6.37
C LEU A 245 17.21 11.33 7.61
N VAL A 246 18.09 11.89 8.44
CA VAL A 246 18.64 11.19 9.60
C VAL A 246 17.94 11.55 10.91
N SER A 247 17.41 12.77 11.04
CA SER A 247 16.80 13.22 12.29
C SER A 247 15.47 12.53 12.54
N LYS A 248 15.26 12.07 13.79
CA LYS A 248 13.95 11.56 14.24
C LYS A 248 12.85 12.63 14.12
N SER A 249 13.17 13.90 14.36
CA SER A 249 12.18 14.98 14.25
C SER A 249 11.76 15.23 12.81
N GLU A 250 12.70 15.20 11.87
CA GLU A 250 12.42 15.37 10.44
C GLU A 250 11.64 14.17 9.87
N LYS A 251 11.99 12.94 10.30
CA LYS A 251 11.21 11.75 9.97
C LYS A 251 9.78 11.85 10.48
N LYS A 252 9.60 12.32 11.72
CA LYS A 252 8.28 12.54 12.31
C LYS A 252 7.49 13.58 11.52
N LEU A 253 8.12 14.70 11.19
CA LEU A 253 7.52 15.78 10.42
C LEU A 253 7.00 15.28 9.06
N LEU A 254 7.84 14.57 8.30
CA LEU A 254 7.47 14.03 6.99
C LEU A 254 6.35 12.99 7.08
N ASN A 255 6.41 12.09 8.06
CA ASN A 255 5.47 10.96 8.16
C ASN A 255 4.13 11.31 8.80
N GLU A 256 4.10 12.29 9.72
CA GLU A 256 2.94 12.54 10.58
C GLU A 256 2.38 13.96 10.43
N GLN A 257 3.09 14.90 9.79
CA GLN A 257 2.68 16.32 9.83
C GLN A 257 2.68 17.02 8.48
N THR A 258 3.08 16.34 7.41
CA THR A 258 3.19 16.92 6.06
C THR A 258 1.96 16.67 5.18
N PHE A 259 1.39 15.46 5.14
CA PHE A 259 0.38 15.10 4.13
C PHE A 259 -1.03 15.03 4.70
N TYR A 260 -1.94 15.80 4.11
CA TYR A 260 -3.36 15.86 4.45
C TYR A 260 -4.19 15.63 3.20
N GLY A 261 -5.19 14.74 3.26
CA GLY A 261 -6.05 14.44 2.13
C GLY A 261 -7.50 14.27 2.56
N PHE A 262 -8.40 14.60 1.66
CA PHE A 262 -9.84 14.51 1.91
C PHE A 262 -10.53 13.90 0.70
N ASP A 263 -11.52 13.05 0.95
CA ASP A 263 -12.41 12.54 -0.09
C ASP A 263 -13.79 12.23 0.51
N ILE A 264 -14.80 12.05 -0.36
CA ILE A 264 -16.15 11.65 0.02
C ILE A 264 -16.39 10.15 -0.16
N ASP A 265 -15.52 9.45 -0.90
CA ASP A 265 -15.63 8.00 -1.11
C ASP A 265 -14.71 7.26 -0.12
N LEU A 266 -15.32 6.47 0.78
CA LEU A 266 -14.59 5.65 1.76
C LEU A 266 -13.64 4.64 1.11
N THR A 267 -13.97 4.12 -0.07
CA THR A 267 -13.12 3.21 -0.83
C THR A 267 -11.86 3.93 -1.29
N MET A 268 -12.01 5.17 -1.79
CA MET A 268 -10.89 6.00 -2.21
C MET A 268 -10.00 6.37 -1.03
N ILE A 269 -10.58 6.70 0.12
CA ILE A 269 -9.82 6.98 1.34
C ILE A 269 -8.96 5.78 1.74
N ARG A 270 -9.52 4.56 1.74
CA ARG A 270 -8.76 3.35 2.06
C ARG A 270 -7.64 3.10 1.06
N ILE A 271 -7.94 3.21 -0.24
CA ILE A 271 -6.98 3.06 -1.34
C ILE A 271 -5.85 4.09 -1.22
N GLY A 272 -6.17 5.35 -0.93
CA GLY A 272 -5.20 6.44 -0.74
C GLY A 272 -4.33 6.25 0.50
N LEU A 273 -4.92 5.87 1.63
CA LEU A 273 -4.18 5.54 2.86
C LEU A 273 -3.18 4.40 2.60
N MET A 274 -3.65 3.29 2.02
CA MET A 274 -2.78 2.16 1.69
C MET A 274 -1.71 2.56 0.66
N ASN A 275 -2.04 3.41 -0.32
CA ASN A 275 -1.06 3.89 -1.30
C ASN A 275 0.12 4.60 -0.62
N LEU A 276 -0.18 5.57 0.24
CA LEU A 276 0.84 6.33 0.96
C LEU A 276 1.65 5.45 1.91
N MET A 277 0.99 4.55 2.63
CA MET A 277 1.64 3.61 3.56
C MET A 277 2.57 2.62 2.86
N MET A 278 2.17 2.09 1.69
CA MET A 278 3.03 1.22 0.89
C MET A 278 4.27 1.95 0.36
N HIS A 279 4.19 3.27 0.15
CA HIS A 279 5.32 4.10 -0.25
C HIS A 279 6.14 4.65 0.93
N GLY A 280 5.85 4.20 2.16
CA GLY A 280 6.67 4.46 3.34
C GLY A 280 6.21 5.63 4.21
N ILE A 281 5.07 6.27 3.89
CA ILE A 281 4.46 7.28 4.76
C ILE A 281 3.68 6.56 5.87
N THR A 282 4.18 6.59 7.10
CA THR A 282 3.64 5.71 8.15
C THR A 282 2.30 6.17 8.70
N GLN A 283 2.03 7.48 8.82
CA GLN A 283 0.80 8.02 9.41
C GLN A 283 0.18 9.14 8.57
N PRO A 284 -0.27 8.83 7.34
CA PRO A 284 -0.92 9.82 6.48
C PRO A 284 -2.27 10.28 7.06
N HIS A 285 -2.57 11.58 6.95
CA HIS A 285 -3.84 12.16 7.38
C HIS A 285 -4.86 12.24 6.23
N ILE A 286 -5.40 11.09 5.82
CA ILE A 286 -6.51 11.06 4.86
C ILE A 286 -7.82 10.81 5.60
N ASP A 287 -8.79 11.69 5.45
CA ASP A 287 -10.09 11.60 6.14
C ASP A 287 -11.27 11.73 5.19
N TYR A 288 -12.43 11.29 5.67
CA TYR A 288 -13.71 11.55 5.03
C TYR A 288 -14.12 13.00 5.28
N LYS A 289 -14.30 13.76 4.20
CA LYS A 289 -14.85 15.11 4.28
C LYS A 289 -15.44 15.53 2.94
N ASP A 290 -16.68 16.02 2.97
CA ASP A 290 -17.17 16.88 1.90
C ASP A 290 -16.50 18.25 2.05
N THR A 291 -15.49 18.52 1.22
CA THR A 291 -14.65 19.70 1.32
C THR A 291 -15.37 21.00 0.96
N LEU A 292 -16.57 20.93 0.39
CA LEU A 292 -17.44 22.07 0.13
C LEU A 292 -18.46 22.31 1.24
N SER A 293 -18.63 21.34 2.16
CA SER A 293 -19.48 21.50 3.34
C SER A 293 -18.74 22.27 4.45
N ASN A 294 -19.44 23.24 5.06
CA ASN A 294 -18.94 24.07 6.15
C ASN A 294 -18.72 23.27 7.44
#